data_AF-A0A946VAM2-F1
#
_entry.id   AF-A0A946VAM2-F1
#
_cell.length_a   1.000
_cell.length_b   1.000
_cell.length_c   1.000
_cell.angle_alpha   90.00
_cell.angle_beta   90.00
_cell.angle_gamma   90.00
#
_symmetry.space_group_name_H-M   'P 1'
#
loop_
_entity.id
_entity.type
_entity.pdbx_description
1 polymer ?
#
loop_
_entity_poly.entity_id
_entity_poly.type
_entity_poly.pdbx_seq_one_letter_code
_entity_poly.pdbx_strand_id
1 'polypeptide(L)'
;MPDQVRLSRYLKAPELGPRILFFSGGTALTGTSRVIKRYTHNSVHMVTPFDSGGSSAKLRQAFGMPSIGDLRSRLIALADENITGHPEVYRLFTYRFADNQPAGKLLERLDLMIRGKEPLVAAISNPMRRLIRNQLGYFREAMPGDFDLRGASIGNLILAGGYLNNHKHLDPIIFLFSKLVNVLGTVLPVVND
;
A
#
# COMPACT_ATOMS: atom_id res chain seq x y z
N MET A 1 -30.05 21.00 -1.45
CA MET A 1 -29.20 20.45 -0.36
C MET A 1 -29.09 18.93 -0.50
N PRO A 2 -28.05 18.28 0.04
CA PRO A 2 -27.93 16.83 0.01
C PRO A 2 -29.08 16.15 0.78
N ASP A 3 -29.56 15.02 0.26
CA ASP A 3 -30.58 14.19 0.91
C ASP A 3 -30.00 13.52 2.18
N GLN A 4 -30.36 14.06 3.34
CA GLN A 4 -29.86 13.61 4.64
C GLN A 4 -30.30 12.17 4.98
N VAL A 5 -31.45 11.74 4.48
CA VAL A 5 -31.96 10.38 4.69
C VAL A 5 -31.10 9.38 3.92
N ARG A 6 -30.77 9.70 2.66
CA ARG A 6 -29.85 8.87 1.86
C ARG A 6 -28.45 8.80 2.47
N LEU A 7 -27.87 9.93 2.89
CA LEU A 7 -26.56 9.94 3.54
C LEU A 7 -26.54 9.09 4.82
N SER A 8 -27.58 9.17 5.64
CA SER A 8 -27.71 8.37 6.87
C SER A 8 -27.83 6.87 6.59
N ARG A 9 -28.52 6.48 5.51
CA ARG A 9 -28.62 5.07 5.07
C ARG A 9 -27.26 4.54 4.64
N TYR A 10 -26.52 5.31 3.85
CA TYR A 10 -25.19 4.94 3.36
C TYR A 10 -24.15 4.82 4.48
N LEU A 11 -24.23 5.63 5.53
CA LEU A 11 -23.38 5.47 6.72
C LEU A 11 -23.64 4.17 7.49
N LYS A 12 -24.88 3.69 7.49
CA LYS A 12 -25.26 2.44 8.17
C LYS A 12 -24.93 1.19 7.36
N ALA A 13 -25.04 1.29 6.04
CA ALA A 13 -24.88 0.19 5.09
C ALA A 13 -24.07 0.63 3.86
N PRO A 14 -22.75 0.89 4.01
CA PRO A 14 -21.91 1.39 2.91
C PRO A 14 -21.77 0.39 1.75
N GLU A 15 -21.99 -0.89 1.96
CA GLU A 15 -22.10 -1.91 0.91
C GLU A 15 -23.28 -1.68 -0.04
N LEU A 16 -24.34 -1.00 0.42
CA LEU A 16 -25.49 -0.56 -0.38
C LEU A 16 -25.32 0.87 -0.92
N GLY A 17 -24.13 1.45 -0.73
CA GLY A 17 -23.79 2.78 -1.21
C GLY A 17 -23.73 2.89 -2.73
N PRO A 18 -23.75 4.12 -3.28
CA PRO A 18 -23.70 4.35 -4.72
C PRO A 18 -22.39 3.85 -5.36
N ARG A 19 -22.45 3.46 -6.63
CA ARG A 19 -21.27 3.15 -7.45
C ARG A 19 -20.63 4.45 -7.93
N ILE A 20 -19.34 4.62 -7.70
CA ILE A 20 -18.61 5.84 -8.08
C ILE A 20 -17.26 5.45 -8.67
N LEU A 21 -16.94 5.99 -9.85
CA LEU A 21 -15.65 5.82 -10.50
C LEU A 21 -14.82 7.09 -10.37
N PHE A 22 -13.58 6.94 -9.95
CA PHE A 22 -12.59 8.00 -9.86
C PHE A 22 -11.43 7.71 -10.81
N PHE A 23 -11.09 8.69 -11.65
CA PHE A 23 -9.82 8.74 -12.35
C PHE A 23 -8.92 9.71 -11.58
N SER A 24 -7.83 9.22 -11.00
CA SER A 24 -6.99 10.07 -10.14
C SER A 24 -5.55 9.62 -10.05
N GLY A 25 -4.63 10.57 -10.02
CA GLY A 25 -3.26 10.39 -9.54
C GLY A 25 -3.04 11.11 -8.22
N GLY A 26 -1.84 10.94 -7.65
CA GLY A 26 -1.34 11.70 -6.54
C GLY A 26 -2.15 11.62 -5.24
N THR A 27 -1.94 12.62 -4.39
CA THR A 27 -2.49 12.70 -3.03
C THR A 27 -3.83 13.44 -2.93
N ALA A 28 -4.27 14.11 -4.00
CA ALA A 28 -5.43 15.01 -3.97
C ALA A 28 -6.72 14.31 -3.50
N LEU A 29 -6.98 13.09 -3.97
CA LEU A 29 -8.15 12.32 -3.53
C LEU A 29 -7.94 11.55 -2.23
N THR A 30 -6.75 11.56 -1.58
CA THR A 30 -6.49 10.73 -0.40
C THR A 30 -7.46 11.04 0.75
N GLY A 31 -7.68 12.33 1.03
CA GLY A 31 -8.64 12.76 2.05
C GLY A 31 -10.07 12.33 1.70
N THR A 32 -10.48 12.57 0.45
CA THR A 32 -11.81 12.17 -0.04
C THR A 32 -12.04 10.66 0.05
N SER A 33 -11.05 9.83 -0.31
CA SER A 33 -11.17 8.37 -0.20
C SER A 33 -11.40 7.89 1.23
N ARG A 34 -10.71 8.49 2.22
CA ARG A 34 -10.90 8.16 3.64
C ARG A 34 -12.31 8.49 4.13
N VAL A 35 -12.92 9.54 3.59
CA VAL A 35 -14.30 9.92 3.92
C VAL A 35 -15.29 9.03 3.18
N ILE A 36 -15.11 8.83 1.87
CA ILE A 36 -16.11 8.20 1.01
C ILE A 36 -16.28 6.71 1.30
N LYS A 37 -15.24 6.01 1.78
CA LYS A 37 -15.33 4.61 2.19
C LYS A 37 -16.37 4.37 3.29
N ARG A 38 -16.72 5.41 4.07
CA ARG A 38 -17.78 5.36 5.09
C ARG A 38 -19.20 5.37 4.51
N TYR A 39 -19.35 5.79 3.25
CA TYR A 39 -20.64 5.93 2.58
C TYR A 39 -20.81 4.94 1.42
N THR A 40 -19.72 4.44 0.85
CA THR A 40 -19.78 3.43 -0.20
C THR A 40 -18.54 2.56 -0.26
N HIS A 41 -18.73 1.24 -0.27
CA HIS A 41 -17.69 0.26 -0.63
C HIS A 41 -17.63 0.01 -2.15
N ASN A 42 -18.54 0.63 -2.91
CA ASN A 42 -18.67 0.45 -4.36
C ASN A 42 -17.91 1.53 -5.15
N SER A 43 -16.82 2.06 -4.57
CA SER A 43 -15.95 3.03 -5.25
C SER A 43 -14.82 2.34 -6.00
N VAL A 44 -14.62 2.73 -7.26
CA VAL A 44 -13.53 2.24 -8.13
C VAL A 44 -12.57 3.40 -8.35
N HIS A 45 -11.27 3.17 -8.13
CA HIS A 45 -10.22 4.16 -8.25
C HIS A 45 -9.22 3.69 -9.29
N MET A 46 -9.24 4.32 -10.46
CA MET A 46 -8.25 4.13 -11.50
C MET A 46 -7.07 5.07 -11.24
N VAL A 47 -5.93 4.48 -10.91
CA VAL A 47 -4.73 5.19 -10.45
C VAL A 47 -3.66 5.20 -11.54
N THR A 48 -3.25 6.40 -11.93
CA THR A 48 -2.19 6.58 -12.93
C THR A 48 -0.80 6.36 -12.31
N PRO A 49 0.14 5.68 -13.00
CA PRO A 49 1.50 5.46 -12.50
C PRO A 49 2.43 6.66 -12.73
N PHE A 50 1.90 7.86 -12.98
CA PHE A 50 2.70 9.01 -13.43
C PHE A 50 3.31 9.84 -12.30
N ASP A 51 2.90 9.64 -11.04
CA ASP A 51 3.36 10.50 -9.96
C ASP A 51 3.92 9.76 -8.74
N SER A 52 4.96 10.40 -8.19
CA SER A 52 5.58 10.30 -6.87
C SER A 52 7.10 10.44 -7.00
N GLY A 53 7.58 11.62 -6.60
CA GLY A 53 8.98 11.86 -6.26
C GLY A 53 9.40 11.10 -5.00
N GLY A 54 10.67 11.19 -4.62
CA GLY A 54 11.21 10.60 -3.39
C GLY A 54 11.38 9.08 -3.47
N SER A 55 10.86 8.35 -2.47
CA SER A 55 11.14 6.90 -2.29
C SER A 55 10.64 6.02 -3.43
N SER A 56 9.57 6.40 -4.13
CA SER A 56 9.10 5.66 -5.31
C SER A 56 10.05 5.83 -6.49
N ALA A 57 10.62 7.03 -6.68
CA ALA A 57 11.56 7.30 -7.76
C ALA A 57 12.83 6.43 -7.65
N LYS A 58 13.35 6.24 -6.43
CA LYS A 58 14.47 5.32 -6.16
C LYS A 58 14.16 3.88 -6.60
N LEU A 59 12.95 3.40 -6.33
CA LEU A 59 12.51 2.05 -6.75
C LEU A 59 12.37 1.94 -8.27
N ARG A 60 11.81 2.96 -8.93
CA ARG A 60 11.72 3.00 -10.40
C ARG A 60 13.12 2.95 -11.03
N GLN A 61 14.05 3.75 -10.51
CA GLN A 61 15.43 3.77 -11.01
C GLN A 61 16.13 2.41 -10.80
N ALA A 62 15.91 1.76 -9.66
CA ALA A 62 16.55 0.48 -9.33
C ALA A 62 15.98 -0.71 -10.13
N PHE A 63 14.68 -0.73 -10.42
CA PHE A 63 14.01 -1.93 -10.94
C PHE A 63 13.30 -1.74 -12.29
N GLY A 64 13.28 -0.53 -12.84
CA GLY A 64 12.50 -0.21 -14.05
C GLY A 64 10.99 -0.40 -13.86
N MET A 65 10.51 -0.31 -12.61
CA MET A 65 9.11 -0.55 -12.28
C MET A 65 8.24 0.71 -12.42
N PRO A 66 6.92 0.57 -12.64
CA PRO A 66 6.00 1.71 -12.62
C PRO A 66 5.93 2.37 -11.23
N SER A 67 5.42 3.61 -11.18
CA SER A 67 5.21 4.30 -9.90
C SER A 67 4.12 3.60 -9.08
N ILE A 68 4.51 3.03 -7.94
CA ILE A 68 3.60 2.35 -7.02
C ILE A 68 3.15 3.22 -5.83
N GLY A 69 3.71 4.43 -5.70
CA GLY A 69 3.45 5.31 -4.56
C GLY A 69 1.98 5.71 -4.42
N ASP A 70 1.37 6.10 -5.54
CA ASP A 70 -0.03 6.52 -5.59
C ASP A 70 -0.98 5.33 -5.38
N LEU A 71 -0.66 4.18 -5.99
CA LEU A 71 -1.37 2.92 -5.78
C LEU A 71 -1.38 2.55 -4.29
N ARG A 72 -0.20 2.48 -3.66
CA ARG A 72 -0.08 2.21 -2.22
C ARG A 72 -0.91 3.22 -1.41
N SER A 73 -0.76 4.51 -1.70
CA SER A 73 -1.43 5.56 -0.94
C SER A 73 -2.97 5.47 -1.08
N ARG A 74 -3.47 5.07 -2.26
CA ARG A 74 -4.89 4.83 -2.49
C ARG A 74 -5.42 3.61 -1.74
N LEU A 75 -4.69 2.49 -1.82
CA LEU A 75 -5.00 1.27 -1.07
C LEU A 75 -5.11 1.57 0.43
N ILE A 76 -4.13 2.31 0.97
CA ILE A 76 -4.11 2.70 2.39
C ILE A 76 -5.22 3.69 2.74
N ALA A 77 -5.58 4.63 1.86
CA ALA A 77 -6.69 5.55 2.10
C ALA A 77 -8.04 4.81 2.24
N LEU A 78 -8.19 3.72 1.49
CA LEU A 78 -9.40 2.89 1.46
C LEU A 78 -9.32 1.68 2.41
N ALA A 79 -8.19 1.42 3.05
CA ALA A 79 -8.04 0.34 4.02
C ALA A 79 -9.06 0.47 5.16
N ASP A 80 -9.61 -0.65 5.61
CA ASP A 80 -10.43 -0.66 6.81
C ASP A 80 -9.54 -0.36 8.03
N GLU A 81 -9.83 0.73 8.73
CA GLU A 81 -9.05 1.16 9.91
C GLU A 81 -9.70 0.67 11.23
N ASN A 82 -10.81 -0.06 11.15
CA ASN A 82 -11.50 -0.61 12.32
C ASN A 82 -10.80 -1.87 12.86
N ILE A 83 -11.28 -2.39 14.00
CA ILE A 83 -10.73 -3.53 14.74
C ILE A 83 -10.57 -4.81 13.86
N THR A 84 -11.34 -4.93 12.79
CA THR A 84 -11.27 -6.01 11.78
C THR A 84 -10.17 -5.84 10.73
N GLY A 85 -9.56 -4.66 10.62
CA GLY A 85 -8.67 -4.23 9.53
C GLY A 85 -7.18 -4.46 9.74
N HIS A 86 -6.79 -5.31 10.70
CA HIS A 86 -5.38 -5.62 10.99
C HIS A 86 -4.51 -4.36 11.21
N PRO A 87 -4.72 -3.61 12.30
CA PRO A 87 -4.04 -2.32 12.54
C PRO A 87 -2.50 -2.41 12.50
N GLU A 88 -1.95 -3.55 12.88
CA GLU A 88 -0.52 -3.86 12.79
C GLU A 88 -0.01 -3.90 11.34
N VAL A 89 -0.83 -4.41 10.42
CA VAL A 89 -0.54 -4.46 8.99
C VAL A 89 -0.59 -3.04 8.40
N TYR A 90 -1.63 -2.27 8.72
CA TYR A 90 -1.73 -0.86 8.33
C TYR A 90 -0.52 -0.04 8.82
N ARG A 91 -0.12 -0.23 10.09
CA ARG A 91 1.04 0.45 10.69
C ARG A 91 2.33 0.11 9.95
N LEU A 92 2.54 -1.16 9.58
CA LEU A 92 3.71 -1.55 8.79
C LEU A 92 3.71 -0.88 7.40
N PHE A 93 2.58 -0.89 6.71
CA PHE A 93 2.48 -0.34 5.35
C PHE A 93 2.67 1.18 5.28
N THR A 94 2.28 1.88 6.34
CA THR A 94 2.46 3.34 6.47
C THR A 94 3.84 3.72 7.01
N TYR A 95 4.59 2.77 7.56
CA TYR A 95 5.91 3.01 8.13
C TYR A 95 6.94 3.43 7.07
N ARG A 96 7.81 4.37 7.48
CA ARG A 96 8.97 4.83 6.72
C ARG A 96 10.23 4.72 7.58
N PHE A 97 11.34 4.34 6.95
CA PHE A 97 12.63 4.50 7.58
C PHE A 97 12.96 5.97 7.81
N ALA A 98 13.71 6.25 8.88
CA ALA A 98 14.16 7.59 9.19
C ALA A 98 15.26 8.04 8.21
N ASP A 99 15.24 9.32 7.83
CA ASP A 99 16.18 9.88 6.84
C ASP A 99 17.60 10.08 7.41
N ASN A 100 17.74 10.13 8.73
CA ASN A 100 18.98 10.45 9.42
C ASN A 100 19.73 9.22 9.96
N GLN A 101 19.30 8.00 9.62
CA GLN A 101 19.95 6.78 10.09
C GLN A 101 21.06 6.31 9.13
N PRO A 102 22.17 5.76 9.67
CA PRO A 102 23.21 5.14 8.84
C PRO A 102 22.66 3.98 7.99
N ALA A 103 23.14 3.86 6.75
CA ALA A 103 22.68 2.84 5.80
C ALA A 103 22.76 1.42 6.37
N GLY A 104 23.87 1.08 7.06
CA GLY A 104 24.04 -0.25 7.68
C GLY A 104 22.98 -0.60 8.73
N LYS A 105 22.54 0.38 9.54
CA LYS A 105 21.47 0.16 10.53
C LYS A 105 20.10 -0.04 9.88
N LEU A 106 19.83 0.69 8.79
CA LEU A 106 18.60 0.51 8.02
C LEU A 106 18.55 -0.86 7.34
N LEU A 107 19.69 -1.31 6.81
CA LEU A 107 19.83 -2.63 6.21
C LEU A 107 19.62 -3.75 7.24
N GLU A 108 20.29 -3.66 8.40
CA GLU A 108 20.09 -4.60 9.51
C GLU A 108 18.63 -4.65 9.94
N ARG A 109 17.96 -3.50 10.03
CA ARG A 109 16.55 -3.44 10.39
C ARG A 109 15.65 -4.07 9.33
N LEU A 110 15.92 -3.87 8.05
CA LEU A 110 15.23 -4.56 6.96
C LEU A 110 15.43 -6.09 7.06
N ASP A 111 16.64 -6.55 7.34
CA ASP A 111 16.92 -7.97 7.51
C ASP A 111 16.19 -8.56 8.74
N LEU A 112 16.05 -7.80 9.83
CA LEU A 112 15.20 -8.18 10.97
C LEU A 112 13.72 -8.27 10.60
N MET A 113 13.21 -7.38 9.74
CA MET A 113 11.84 -7.44 9.23
C MET A 113 11.63 -8.73 8.42
N ILE A 114 12.56 -9.08 7.54
CA ILE A 114 12.51 -10.31 6.72
C ILE A 114 12.55 -11.57 7.60
N ARG A 115 13.38 -11.57 8.63
CA ARG A 115 13.44 -12.66 9.63
C ARG A 115 12.19 -12.70 10.53
N GLY A 116 11.33 -11.68 10.48
CA GLY A 116 10.12 -11.57 11.30
C GLY A 116 10.38 -11.24 12.76
N LYS A 117 11.56 -10.69 13.07
CA LYS A 117 12.00 -10.32 14.43
C LYS A 117 11.83 -8.83 14.72
N GLU A 118 11.72 -7.99 13.70
CA GLU A 118 11.45 -6.57 13.89
C GLU A 118 10.04 -6.37 14.47
N PRO A 119 9.85 -5.54 15.52
CA PRO A 119 8.59 -5.44 16.24
C PRO A 119 7.33 -5.17 15.39
N LEU A 120 7.43 -4.37 14.32
CA LEU A 120 6.31 -4.08 13.42
C LEU A 120 5.86 -5.31 12.65
N VAL A 121 6.80 -6.18 12.24
CA VAL A 121 6.48 -7.44 11.55
C VAL A 121 6.10 -8.53 12.55
N ALA A 122 6.75 -8.57 13.70
CA ALA A 122 6.49 -9.54 14.76
C ALA A 122 5.09 -9.38 15.40
N ALA A 123 4.44 -8.23 15.26
CA ALA A 123 3.06 -8.01 15.71
C ALA A 123 2.01 -8.67 14.80
N ILE A 124 2.32 -8.90 13.52
CA ILE A 124 1.35 -9.35 12.50
C ILE A 124 1.06 -10.83 12.64
N SER A 125 -0.18 -11.29 12.63
CA SER A 125 -0.47 -12.73 12.73
C SER A 125 -0.13 -13.50 11.44
N ASN A 126 0.00 -14.82 11.53
CA ASN A 126 0.03 -15.68 10.33
C ASN A 126 -1.40 -15.79 9.75
N PRO A 127 -1.56 -15.92 8.41
CA PRO A 127 -0.51 -16.12 7.40
C PRO A 127 0.14 -14.84 6.88
N MET A 128 -0.41 -13.66 7.20
CA MET A 128 0.02 -12.37 6.65
C MET A 128 1.51 -12.06 6.93
N ARG A 129 1.99 -12.39 8.13
CA ARG A 129 3.40 -12.22 8.50
C ARG A 129 4.34 -12.92 7.52
N ARG A 130 4.04 -14.17 7.15
CA ARG A 130 4.89 -14.96 6.22
C ARG A 130 4.94 -14.30 4.85
N LEU A 131 3.78 -13.87 4.37
CA LEU A 131 3.64 -13.22 3.08
C LEU A 131 4.45 -11.92 3.01
N ILE A 132 4.31 -11.06 4.02
CA ILE A 132 5.06 -9.79 4.12
C ILE A 132 6.57 -10.05 4.12
N ARG A 133 7.02 -11.01 4.93
CA ARG A 133 8.44 -11.41 4.99
C ARG A 133 8.94 -11.90 3.64
N ASN A 134 8.14 -12.70 2.95
CA ASN A 134 8.46 -13.23 1.63
C ASN A 134 8.69 -12.08 0.63
N GLN A 135 7.76 -11.13 0.53
CA GLN A 135 7.92 -10.01 -0.40
C GLN A 135 9.11 -9.11 -0.04
N LEU A 136 9.36 -8.83 1.24
CA LEU A 136 10.58 -8.10 1.64
C LEU A 136 11.86 -8.86 1.28
N GLY A 137 11.83 -10.21 1.34
CA GLY A 137 12.93 -11.07 0.90
C GLY A 137 13.23 -10.90 -0.59
N TYR A 138 12.23 -11.00 -1.45
CA TYR A 138 12.38 -10.77 -2.90
C TYR A 138 12.92 -9.37 -3.21
N PHE A 139 12.43 -8.34 -2.52
CA PHE A 139 12.99 -7.00 -2.66
C PHE A 139 14.48 -6.99 -2.26
N ARG A 140 14.83 -7.58 -1.11
CA ARG A 140 16.20 -7.56 -0.57
C ARG A 140 17.20 -8.29 -1.47
N GLU A 141 16.77 -9.38 -2.11
CA GLU A 141 17.57 -10.16 -3.06
C GLU A 141 17.87 -9.39 -4.34
N ALA A 142 16.87 -8.69 -4.88
CA ALA A 142 17.03 -7.87 -6.08
C ALA A 142 17.67 -6.50 -5.83
N MET A 143 17.63 -6.00 -4.59
CA MET A 143 18.06 -4.65 -4.24
C MET A 143 19.54 -4.40 -4.57
N PRO A 144 19.88 -3.37 -5.37
CA PRO A 144 21.26 -2.97 -5.62
C PRO A 144 22.02 -2.66 -4.34
N GLY A 145 23.33 -2.93 -4.32
CA GLY A 145 24.17 -2.70 -3.13
C GLY A 145 24.29 -1.23 -2.70
N ASP A 146 24.09 -0.31 -3.63
CA ASP A 146 24.11 1.15 -3.45
C ASP A 146 22.72 1.75 -3.20
N PHE A 147 21.68 0.92 -3.07
CA PHE A 147 20.32 1.38 -2.85
C PHE A 147 20.17 2.10 -1.50
N ASP A 148 19.74 3.37 -1.55
CA ASP A 148 19.57 4.19 -0.35
C ASP A 148 18.20 4.00 0.33
N LEU A 149 18.19 3.26 1.45
CA LEU A 149 17.02 2.99 2.28
C LEU A 149 16.51 4.17 3.12
N ARG A 150 17.24 5.29 3.21
CA ARG A 150 16.77 6.48 3.97
C ARG A 150 15.47 7.00 3.37
N GLY A 151 14.46 7.16 4.24
CA GLY A 151 13.12 7.62 3.86
C GLY A 151 12.26 6.60 3.13
N ALA A 152 12.77 5.39 2.91
CA ALA A 152 12.06 4.36 2.18
C ALA A 152 10.76 3.99 2.91
N SER A 153 9.65 3.93 2.16
CA SER A 153 8.40 3.40 2.68
C SER A 153 8.42 1.88 2.63
N ILE A 154 8.21 1.24 3.78
CA ILE A 154 8.14 -0.22 3.86
C ILE A 154 7.01 -0.76 2.99
N GLY A 155 5.86 -0.10 2.95
CA GLY A 155 4.80 -0.53 2.05
C GLY A 155 5.20 -0.50 0.57
N ASN A 156 6.00 0.46 0.14
CA ASN A 156 6.53 0.46 -1.22
C ASN A 156 7.56 -0.67 -1.42
N LEU A 157 8.40 -0.97 -0.42
CA LEU A 157 9.36 -2.08 -0.52
C LEU A 157 8.65 -3.44 -0.64
N ILE A 158 7.57 -3.65 0.13
CA ILE A 158 6.75 -4.87 0.04
C ILE A 158 6.08 -4.96 -1.35
N LEU A 159 5.54 -3.85 -1.89
CA LEU A 159 4.93 -3.83 -3.22
C LEU A 159 5.97 -4.12 -4.31
N ALA A 160 7.15 -3.52 -4.22
CA ALA A 160 8.25 -3.75 -5.15
C ALA A 160 8.72 -5.21 -5.11
N GLY A 161 8.88 -5.77 -3.91
CA GLY A 161 9.21 -7.19 -3.75
C GLY A 161 8.15 -8.12 -4.34
N GLY A 162 6.87 -7.80 -4.16
CA GLY A 162 5.79 -8.55 -4.79
C GLY A 162 5.72 -8.41 -6.31
N TYR A 163 5.99 -7.22 -6.85
CA TYR A 163 6.12 -7.00 -8.29
C TYR A 163 7.26 -7.85 -8.88
N LEU A 164 8.41 -7.88 -8.21
CA LEU A 164 9.56 -8.70 -8.62
C LEU A 164 9.27 -10.20 -8.55
N ASN A 165 8.60 -10.64 -7.48
CA ASN A 165 8.19 -12.03 -7.27
C ASN A 165 7.16 -12.49 -8.32
N ASN A 166 6.28 -11.61 -8.81
CA ASN A 166 5.24 -11.93 -9.79
C ASN A 166 5.67 -11.57 -11.22
N HIS A 167 6.93 -11.80 -11.59
CA HIS A 167 7.44 -11.58 -12.95
C HIS A 167 7.13 -10.19 -13.51
N LYS A 168 7.20 -9.15 -12.67
CA LYS A 168 6.93 -7.75 -13.05
C LYS A 168 5.47 -7.46 -13.41
N HIS A 169 4.52 -8.23 -12.87
CA HIS A 169 3.09 -7.93 -12.94
C HIS A 169 2.58 -7.27 -11.65
N LEU A 170 1.84 -6.16 -11.80
CA LEU A 170 1.27 -5.41 -10.67
C LEU A 170 -0.05 -6.00 -10.15
N ASP A 171 -0.89 -6.57 -11.01
CA ASP A 171 -2.24 -6.99 -10.61
C ASP A 171 -2.27 -8.02 -9.46
N PRO A 172 -1.44 -9.08 -9.46
CA PRO A 172 -1.43 -10.03 -8.36
C PRO A 172 -1.06 -9.38 -7.04
N ILE A 173 -0.11 -8.43 -7.06
CA ILE A 173 0.36 -7.78 -5.85
C ILE A 173 -0.64 -6.74 -5.34
N ILE A 174 -1.32 -6.02 -6.23
CA ILE A 174 -2.40 -5.09 -5.85
C ILE A 174 -3.56 -5.86 -5.23
N PHE A 175 -3.95 -6.98 -5.83
CA PHE A 175 -4.99 -7.85 -5.27
C PHE A 175 -4.62 -8.35 -3.88
N LEU A 176 -3.40 -8.89 -3.75
CA LEU A 176 -2.88 -9.40 -2.48
C LEU A 176 -2.88 -8.34 -1.39
N PHE A 177 -2.40 -7.13 -1.72
CA PHE A 177 -2.38 -6.00 -0.80
C PHE A 177 -3.78 -5.55 -0.40
N SER A 178 -4.70 -5.51 -1.37
CA SER A 178 -6.09 -5.13 -1.11
C SER A 178 -6.73 -6.04 -0.07
N LYS A 179 -6.38 -7.34 -0.09
CA LYS A 179 -6.81 -8.30 0.93
C LYS A 179 -6.12 -8.11 2.27
N LEU A 180 -4.81 -7.82 2.27
CA LEU A 180 -4.03 -7.64 3.50
C LEU A 180 -4.53 -6.48 4.37
N VAL A 181 -4.93 -5.36 3.76
CA VAL A 181 -5.42 -4.17 4.50
C VAL A 181 -6.95 -4.00 4.41
N ASN A 182 -7.66 -5.04 3.99
CA ASN A 182 -9.12 -5.04 3.81
C ASN A 182 -9.65 -3.77 3.13
N VAL A 183 -9.23 -3.52 1.88
CA VAL A 183 -9.59 -2.32 1.13
C VAL A 183 -11.10 -2.25 0.91
N LEU A 184 -11.71 -1.13 1.33
CA LEU A 184 -13.13 -0.81 1.17
C LEU A 184 -13.36 -0.07 -0.16
N GLY A 185 -13.28 -0.82 -1.25
CA GLY A 185 -13.37 -0.32 -2.62
C GLY A 185 -12.55 -1.16 -3.58
N THR A 186 -12.37 -0.66 -4.80
CA THR A 186 -11.51 -1.27 -5.81
C THR A 186 -10.46 -0.25 -6.26
N VAL A 187 -9.19 -0.66 -6.29
CA VAL A 187 -8.07 0.16 -6.77
C VAL A 187 -7.41 -0.59 -7.92
N LEU A 188 -7.31 0.07 -9.07
CA LEU A 188 -6.74 -0.50 -10.29
C LEU A 188 -5.70 0.46 -10.87
N PRO A 189 -4.59 -0.04 -11.41
CA PRO A 189 -3.70 0.78 -12.22
C PRO A 189 -4.38 1.12 -13.57
N VAL A 190 -4.01 2.25 -14.17
CA VAL A 190 -4.48 2.63 -15.52
C VAL A 190 -3.71 1.89 -16.63
N VAL A 191 -2.50 1.42 -16.34
CA VAL A 191 -1.62 0.71 -17.28
C VAL A 191 -1.09 -0.55 -16.60
N ASN A 192 -1.15 -1.68 -17.32
CA ASN A 192 -0.75 -3.01 -16.82
C ASN A 192 0.62 -3.48 -17.33
N ASP A 193 1.24 -2.73 -18.26
CA ASP A 193 2.40 -3.14 -19.06
C ASP A 193 3.57 -2.15 -18.96
#